data_AF-A0A9J6CYM3-F1
#
_entry.id   AF-A0A9J6CYM3-F1
#
_cell.length_a   1.000
_cell.length_b   1.000
_cell.length_c   1.000
_cell.angle_alpha   90.00
_cell.angle_beta   90.00
_cell.angle_gamma   90.00
#
_symmetry.space_group_name_H-M   'P 1'
#
loop_
_entity.id
_entity.type
_entity.pdbx_description
1 polymer ?
#
loop_
_entity_poly.entity_id
_entity_poly.type
_entity_poly.pdbx_seq_one_letter_code
_entity_poly.pdbx_strand_id
1 'polypeptide(L)'
;MLLRVHNTLNKIIEVQETAQLMHISFTPAGRKILAVLGLSSPLVEDRRLQLPDEQRTAIQVSPFPPNLLPQHNIGRHLTRAVTLLKNIRNDSHSVCLVDAAKDGRSARFSVISVNQMGSIINAASVSDSNPPRAEQLAVALAL
;
A
#
# COMPACT_ATOMS: atom_id res chain seq x y z
N MET A 1 -12.03 24.19 9.78
CA MET A 1 -11.10 23.35 8.98
C MET A 1 -11.72 21.96 8.91
N LEU A 2 -12.39 21.61 7.80
CA LEU A 2 -13.25 20.42 7.71
C LEU A 2 -12.41 19.17 7.41
N LEU A 3 -12.47 18.16 8.27
CA LEU A 3 -12.01 16.79 7.99
C LEU A 3 -12.75 16.28 6.74
N ARG A 4 -12.10 16.35 5.57
CA ARG A 4 -12.67 15.82 4.33
C ARG A 4 -12.58 14.30 4.38
N VAL A 5 -13.67 13.66 4.78
CA VAL A 5 -13.85 12.21 4.84
C VAL A 5 -13.63 11.62 3.44
N HIS A 6 -12.47 11.00 3.21
CA HIS A 6 -12.10 10.36 1.93
C HIS A 6 -12.72 8.95 1.77
N ASN A 7 -13.79 8.63 2.49
CA ASN A 7 -14.55 7.37 2.43
C ASN A 7 -16.00 7.64 1.99
N THR A 8 -16.17 8.07 0.74
CA THR A 8 -17.49 8.14 0.12
C THR A 8 -17.90 6.75 -0.37
N LEU A 9 -19.20 6.43 -0.39
CA LEU A 9 -19.74 5.17 -0.93
C LEU A 9 -19.16 4.84 -2.32
N ASN A 10 -18.99 5.85 -3.17
CA ASN A 10 -18.40 5.68 -4.50
C ASN A 10 -16.99 5.08 -4.46
N LYS A 11 -16.15 5.46 -3.48
CA LYS A 11 -14.82 4.87 -3.31
C LYS A 11 -14.90 3.42 -2.84
N ILE A 12 -15.87 3.09 -1.99
CA ILE A 12 -16.07 1.70 -1.53
C ILE A 12 -16.51 0.83 -2.70
N ILE A 13 -17.45 1.33 -3.51
CA ILE A 13 -17.92 0.67 -4.74
C ILE A 13 -16.75 0.46 -5.69
N GLU A 14 -15.97 1.51 -5.97
CA GLU A 14 -14.81 1.46 -6.87
C GLU A 14 -13.75 0.44 -6.38
N VAL A 15 -13.43 0.44 -5.08
CA VAL A 15 -12.48 -0.51 -4.48
C VAL A 15 -12.99 -1.94 -4.60
N GLN A 16 -14.27 -2.16 -4.31
CA GLN A 16 -14.87 -3.50 -4.35
C GLN A 16 -14.99 -4.03 -5.78
N GLU A 17 -15.39 -3.19 -6.72
CA GLU A 17 -15.42 -3.49 -8.15
C GLU A 17 -14.03 -3.84 -8.67
N THR A 18 -13.02 -3.04 -8.32
CA THR A 18 -11.62 -3.30 -8.70
C THR A 18 -11.12 -4.62 -8.13
N ALA A 19 -11.45 -4.93 -6.86
CA ALA A 19 -11.07 -6.20 -6.23
C ALA A 19 -11.74 -7.41 -6.91
N GLN A 20 -13.01 -7.30 -7.29
CA GLN A 20 -13.74 -8.36 -8.00
C GLN A 20 -13.18 -8.57 -9.41
N LEU A 21 -12.93 -7.49 -10.16
CA LEU A 21 -12.30 -7.57 -11.48
C LEU A 21 -10.90 -8.20 -11.41
N MET A 22 -10.10 -7.84 -10.40
CA MET A 22 -8.81 -8.50 -10.13
C MET A 22 -9.00 -10.00 -9.87
N HIS A 23 -9.92 -10.37 -8.97
CA HIS A 23 -10.15 -11.77 -8.62
C HIS A 23 -10.54 -12.62 -9.84
N ILE A 24 -11.48 -12.15 -10.65
CA ILE A 24 -11.92 -12.83 -11.87
C ILE A 24 -10.75 -12.99 -12.85
N SER A 25 -9.93 -11.96 -12.99
CA SER A 25 -8.83 -11.94 -13.95
C SER A 25 -7.66 -12.88 -13.63
N PHE A 26 -7.56 -13.44 -12.41
CA PHE A 26 -6.53 -14.42 -12.06
C PHE A 26 -6.70 -15.76 -12.79
N THR A 27 -7.93 -16.13 -13.19
CA THR A 27 -8.18 -17.41 -13.85
C THR A 27 -8.24 -17.28 -15.38
N PRO A 28 -7.78 -18.28 -16.15
CA PRO A 28 -7.93 -18.28 -17.61
C PRO A 28 -9.39 -18.16 -18.07
N ALA A 29 -10.31 -18.80 -17.36
CA ALA A 29 -11.75 -18.70 -17.64
C ALA A 29 -12.29 -17.29 -17.37
N GLY A 30 -11.94 -16.70 -16.23
CA GLY A 30 -12.35 -15.34 -15.89
C GLY A 30 -11.80 -14.27 -16.84
N ARG A 31 -10.55 -14.42 -17.34
CA ARG A 31 -10.02 -13.55 -18.40
C ARG A 31 -10.83 -13.62 -19.69
N LYS A 32 -11.26 -14.81 -20.11
CA LYS A 32 -12.14 -14.98 -21.27
C LYS A 32 -13.50 -14.31 -21.07
N ILE A 33 -14.08 -14.44 -19.88
CA ILE A 33 -15.35 -13.80 -19.51
C ILE A 33 -15.23 -12.27 -19.58
N LEU A 34 -14.18 -11.69 -18.99
CA LEU A 34 -13.94 -10.24 -19.03
C LEU A 34 -13.76 -9.73 -20.47
N ALA A 35 -13.04 -10.48 -21.31
CA ALA A 35 -12.86 -10.14 -22.72
C ALA A 35 -14.18 -10.15 -23.51
N VAL A 36 -15.06 -11.13 -23.27
CA VAL A 36 -16.39 -11.19 -23.89
C VAL A 36 -17.27 -10.01 -23.47
N LEU A 37 -17.17 -9.58 -22.21
CA LEU A 37 -17.92 -8.45 -21.68
C LEU A 37 -17.33 -7.08 -22.07
N GLY A 38 -16.21 -7.05 -22.80
CA GLY A 38 -15.50 -5.81 -23.12
C GLY A 38 -14.93 -5.09 -21.89
N LEU A 39 -14.82 -5.78 -20.76
CA LEU A 39 -14.30 -5.23 -19.52
C LEU A 39 -12.78 -5.37 -19.50
N SER A 40 -12.09 -4.24 -19.35
CA SER A 40 -10.64 -4.23 -19.20
C SER A 40 -10.28 -4.75 -17.81
N SER A 41 -9.43 -5.77 -17.73
CA SER A 41 -8.87 -6.16 -16.43
C SER A 41 -7.92 -5.06 -15.95
N PRO A 42 -8.02 -4.63 -14.66
CA PRO A 42 -7.01 -3.77 -14.05
C PRO A 42 -5.67 -4.49 -13.84
N LEU A 43 -5.51 -5.75 -14.27
CA LEU A 43 -4.21 -6.32 -14.60
C LEU A 43 -3.62 -5.53 -15.78
N VAL A 44 -3.19 -4.30 -15.52
CA VAL A 44 -1.97 -3.81 -16.15
C VAL A 44 -0.97 -4.92 -15.90
N GLU A 45 -0.38 -5.47 -16.96
CA GLU A 45 0.82 -6.30 -16.84
C GLU A 45 1.96 -5.44 -16.27
N ASP A 46 1.85 -5.01 -15.02
CA ASP A 46 3.02 -4.76 -14.21
C ASP A 46 3.65 -6.14 -14.09
N ARG A 47 4.67 -6.38 -14.92
CA ARG A 47 5.54 -7.55 -14.81
C ARG A 47 6.06 -7.58 -13.38
N ARG A 48 5.37 -8.32 -12.51
CA ARG A 48 5.77 -8.55 -11.13
C ARG A 48 6.99 -9.45 -11.21
N LEU A 49 8.16 -8.83 -11.20
CA LEU A 49 9.42 -9.53 -11.10
C LEU A 49 9.53 -10.05 -9.67
N GLN A 50 9.89 -11.32 -9.54
CA GLN A 50 10.21 -11.88 -8.25
C GLN A 50 11.52 -11.26 -7.77
N LEU A 51 11.53 -10.76 -6.53
CA LEU A 51 12.76 -10.26 -5.92
C LEU A 51 13.76 -11.41 -5.73
N PRO A 52 15.06 -11.19 -6.00
CA PRO A 52 16.12 -12.10 -5.59
C PRO A 52 16.03 -12.43 -4.10
N ASP A 53 16.41 -13.65 -3.72
CA ASP A 53 16.26 -14.14 -2.34
C ASP A 53 16.97 -13.25 -1.32
N GLU A 54 18.14 -12.73 -1.64
CA GLU A 54 18.91 -11.81 -0.77
C GLU A 54 18.08 -10.57 -0.38
N GLN A 55 17.45 -9.92 -1.36
CA GLN A 55 16.60 -8.75 -1.14
C GLN A 55 15.32 -9.12 -0.38
N ARG A 56 14.75 -10.29 -0.68
CA ARG A 56 13.54 -10.77 0.00
C ARG A 56 13.80 -11.07 1.48
N THR A 57 14.96 -11.63 1.82
CA THR A 57 15.34 -11.91 3.22
C THR A 57 15.59 -10.64 4.04
N ALA A 58 15.95 -9.53 3.40
CA ALA A 58 16.08 -8.24 4.06
C ALA A 58 14.73 -7.60 4.42
N ILE A 59 13.63 -8.04 3.78
CA ILE A 59 12.29 -7.48 3.99
C ILE A 59 11.50 -8.37 4.94
N GLN A 60 11.40 -7.97 6.22
CA GLN A 60 10.50 -8.59 7.17
C GLN A 60 9.21 -7.77 7.32
N VAL A 61 8.14 -8.18 6.62
CA VAL A 61 6.83 -7.54 6.77
C VAL A 61 6.09 -8.14 7.98
N SER A 62 5.84 -7.33 9.00
CA SER A 62 4.96 -7.73 10.09
C SER A 62 3.51 -7.82 9.59
N PRO A 63 2.77 -8.89 9.90
CA PRO A 63 1.41 -9.04 9.43
C PRO A 63 0.53 -7.90 9.94
N PHE A 64 -0.17 -7.25 9.04
CA PHE A 64 -1.16 -6.24 9.39
C PHE A 64 -2.43 -6.93 9.91
N PRO A 65 -2.93 -6.59 11.10
CA PRO A 65 -4.06 -7.31 11.69
C PRO A 65 -5.32 -7.18 10.82
N PRO A 66 -6.10 -8.26 10.64
CA PRO A 66 -7.35 -8.21 9.86
C PRO A 66 -8.43 -7.36 10.57
N ASN A 67 -9.37 -6.82 9.78
CA ASN A 67 -10.55 -6.02 10.19
C ASN A 67 -10.28 -4.55 10.61
N LEU A 68 -9.62 -3.77 9.77
CA LEU A 68 -9.59 -2.30 9.88
C LEU A 68 -10.83 -1.64 9.25
N LEU A 69 -11.97 -1.73 9.92
CA LEU A 69 -13.11 -0.86 9.59
C LEU A 69 -12.85 0.55 10.16
N PRO A 70 -12.77 1.61 9.34
CA PRO A 70 -12.28 2.93 9.76
C PRO A 70 -13.19 3.65 10.78
N GLN A 71 -14.46 3.28 10.83
CA GLN A 71 -15.52 4.14 11.40
C GLN A 71 -15.99 3.72 12.79
N HIS A 72 -15.73 2.48 13.22
CA HIS A 72 -16.33 1.92 14.45
C HIS A 72 -15.33 1.52 15.54
N ASN A 73 -14.01 1.70 15.34
CA ASN A 73 -12.98 1.05 16.17
C ASN A 73 -11.72 1.91 16.42
N ILE A 74 -11.84 3.24 16.53
CA ILE A 74 -10.69 4.16 16.71
C ILE A 74 -9.80 3.75 17.89
N GLY A 75 -10.39 3.39 19.04
CA GLY A 75 -9.64 2.90 20.20
C GLY A 75 -8.85 1.61 19.91
N ARG A 76 -9.41 0.70 19.13
CA ARG A 76 -8.74 -0.52 18.70
C ARG A 76 -7.61 -0.26 17.68
N HIS A 77 -7.76 0.75 16.83
CA HIS A 77 -6.69 1.19 15.91
C HIS A 77 -5.50 1.78 16.67
N LEU A 78 -5.77 2.66 17.64
CA LEU A 78 -4.73 3.23 18.50
C LEU A 78 -4.03 2.15 19.33
N THR A 79 -4.78 1.28 20.00
CA THR A 79 -4.18 0.18 20.77
C THR A 79 -3.32 -0.73 19.90
N ARG A 80 -3.74 -1.00 18.66
CA ARG A 80 -2.96 -1.85 17.73
C ARG A 80 -1.74 -1.14 17.17
N ALA A 81 -1.83 0.14 16.80
CA ALA A 81 -0.67 0.93 16.43
C ALA A 81 0.34 0.96 17.58
N VAL A 82 -0.13 1.13 18.82
CA VAL A 82 0.70 1.05 20.02
C VAL A 82 1.31 -0.35 20.20
N THR A 83 0.57 -1.44 19.99
CA THR A 83 1.12 -2.81 20.05
C THR A 83 2.17 -3.06 18.98
N LEU A 84 1.92 -2.62 17.74
CA LEU A 84 2.82 -2.76 16.60
C LEU A 84 4.11 -1.96 16.88
N LEU A 85 3.98 -0.72 17.37
CA LEU A 85 5.10 0.11 17.81
C LEU A 85 5.85 -0.46 19.02
N LYS A 86 5.17 -1.12 19.97
CA LYS A 86 5.82 -1.79 21.11
C LYS A 86 6.68 -2.96 20.68
N ASN A 87 6.19 -3.78 19.75
CA ASN A 87 6.96 -4.89 19.19
C ASN A 87 8.17 -4.39 18.40
N ILE A 88 7.98 -3.31 17.64
CA ILE A 88 9.01 -2.62 16.88
C ILE A 88 10.08 -1.98 17.80
N ARG A 89 9.69 -1.36 18.92
CA ARG A 89 10.60 -0.71 19.88
C ARG A 89 11.58 -1.64 20.60
N ASN A 90 11.30 -2.94 20.60
CA ASN A 90 12.25 -3.92 21.16
C ASN A 90 13.42 -4.20 20.21
N ASP A 91 13.36 -3.73 18.96
CA ASP A 91 14.41 -3.85 17.95
C ASP A 91 14.63 -2.50 17.22
N SER A 92 15.14 -1.53 17.98
CA SER A 92 15.17 -0.10 17.63
C SER A 92 16.00 0.27 16.39
N HIS A 93 16.91 -0.61 15.96
CA HIS A 93 17.83 -0.33 14.85
C HIS A 93 17.44 -1.02 13.53
N SER A 94 16.44 -1.91 13.52
CA SER A 94 16.11 -2.74 12.35
C SER A 94 14.80 -2.36 11.64
N VAL A 95 14.04 -1.39 12.19
CA VAL A 95 12.69 -1.09 11.69
C VAL A 95 12.59 0.31 11.13
N CYS A 96 12.09 0.39 9.89
CA CYS A 96 11.72 1.61 9.21
C CYS A 96 10.23 1.65 8.88
N LEU A 97 9.63 2.84 8.95
CA LEU A 97 8.29 3.10 8.43
C LEU A 97 8.43 3.81 7.08
N VAL A 98 7.69 3.34 6.09
CA VAL A 98 7.73 3.88 4.73
C VAL A 98 6.34 4.35 4.30
N ASP A 99 6.29 5.39 3.48
CA ASP A 99 5.04 5.88 2.90
C ASP A 99 5.28 6.54 1.54
N ALA A 100 4.23 6.56 0.72
CA ALA A 100 4.20 7.20 -0.58
C ALA A 100 2.94 8.05 -0.72
N ALA A 101 3.11 9.37 -0.83
CA ALA A 101 2.02 10.32 -0.94
C ALA A 101 2.03 11.02 -2.29
N LYS A 102 0.88 11.00 -3.00
CA LYS A 102 0.73 11.74 -4.25
C LYS A 102 0.64 13.25 -3.99
N ASP A 103 1.40 14.03 -4.74
CA ASP A 103 1.36 15.49 -4.66
C ASP A 103 0.19 16.06 -5.48
N GLY A 104 -0.97 16.15 -4.82
CA GLY A 104 -2.16 16.82 -5.35
C GLY A 104 -2.61 16.28 -6.71
N ARG A 105 -2.66 17.18 -7.71
CA ARG A 105 -3.07 16.84 -9.09
C ARG A 105 -1.89 16.44 -9.99
N SER A 106 -0.66 16.51 -9.49
CA SER A 106 0.52 16.17 -10.29
C SER A 106 0.69 14.65 -10.40
N ALA A 107 1.40 14.20 -11.45
CA ALA A 107 1.88 12.83 -11.56
C ALA A 107 3.21 12.67 -10.78
N ARG A 108 3.24 13.17 -9.55
CA ARG A 108 4.40 13.07 -8.67
C ARG A 108 4.00 12.48 -7.33
N PHE A 109 4.90 11.69 -6.78
CA PHE A 109 4.80 11.15 -5.43
C PHE A 109 6.00 11.62 -4.62
N SER A 110 5.75 11.92 -3.35
CA SER A 110 6.76 12.03 -2.31
C SER A 110 6.84 10.69 -1.63
N VAL A 111 8.04 10.09 -1.60
CA VAL A 111 8.31 8.83 -0.92
C VAL A 111 9.26 9.10 0.24
N ILE A 112 8.96 8.52 1.40
CA ILE A 112 9.76 8.73 2.61
C ILE A 112 10.02 7.42 3.33
N SER A 113 11.14 7.36 4.03
CA SER A 113 11.46 6.34 4.99
C SER A 113 11.89 7.03 6.31
N VAL A 114 11.30 6.62 7.42
CA VAL A 114 11.54 7.22 8.74
C VAL A 114 11.88 6.16 9.76
N ASN A 115 12.70 6.52 10.75
CA ASN A 115 12.96 5.68 11.90
C ASN A 115 11.79 5.74 12.91
N GLN A 116 11.89 4.97 13.99
CA GLN A 116 10.86 4.92 15.04
C GLN A 116 10.64 6.25 15.78
N MET A 117 11.62 7.15 15.74
CA MET A 117 11.54 8.49 16.33
C MET A 117 10.88 9.51 15.39
N GLY A 118 10.53 9.09 14.17
CA GLY A 118 10.00 9.97 13.12
C GLY A 118 11.08 10.81 12.43
N SER A 119 12.36 10.52 12.66
CA SER A 119 13.43 11.17 11.91
C SER A 119 13.51 10.56 10.51
N ILE A 120 13.66 11.42 9.51
CA ILE A 120 13.81 11.02 8.12
C ILE A 120 15.13 10.26 7.97
N ILE A 121 15.06 9.04 7.43
CA ILE A 121 16.22 8.25 7.00
C ILE A 121 16.52 8.66 5.56
N ASN A 122 15.56 8.47 4.66
CA ASN A 122 15.65 8.86 3.25
C ASN A 122 14.33 9.48 2.77
N ALA A 123 14.42 10.33 1.75
CA ALA A 123 13.25 10.88 1.05
C ALA A 123 13.57 11.13 -0.42
N ALA A 124 12.57 10.93 -1.28
CA ALA A 124 12.70 11.22 -2.70
C ALA A 124 11.36 11.69 -3.30
N SER A 125 11.44 12.27 -4.49
CA SER A 125 10.25 12.55 -5.30
C SER A 125 10.36 11.80 -6.62
N VAL A 126 9.31 11.07 -6.97
CA VAL A 126 9.22 10.29 -8.20
C VAL A 126 8.09 10.80 -9.08
N SER A 127 8.36 10.96 -10.38
CA SER A 127 7.32 11.22 -11.37
C SER A 127 6.74 9.88 -11.82
N ASP A 128 5.57 9.51 -11.32
CA ASP A 128 4.82 8.33 -11.74
C ASP A 128 3.32 8.62 -11.63
N SER A 129 2.49 7.88 -12.36
CA SER A 129 1.03 7.91 -12.24
C SER A 129 0.46 6.73 -11.46
N ASN A 130 1.27 5.70 -11.19
CA ASN A 130 0.86 4.42 -10.58
C ASN A 130 1.21 4.37 -9.06
N PRO A 131 0.23 4.51 -8.14
CA PRO A 131 0.49 4.53 -6.70
C PRO A 131 1.23 3.28 -6.17
N PRO A 132 0.88 2.04 -6.55
CA PRO A 132 1.65 0.84 -6.21
C PRO A 132 3.17 0.93 -6.49
N ARG A 133 3.59 1.56 -7.59
CA ARG A 133 5.02 1.71 -7.90
C ARG A 133 5.72 2.70 -6.97
N ALA A 134 5.01 3.76 -6.56
CA ALA A 134 5.51 4.69 -5.57
C ALA A 134 5.65 4.04 -4.19
N GLU A 135 4.71 3.17 -3.79
CA GLU A 135 4.81 2.38 -2.55
C GLU A 135 6.00 1.41 -2.60
N GLN A 136 6.21 0.72 -3.72
CA GLN A 136 7.39 -0.14 -3.93
C GLN A 136 8.69 0.64 -3.82
N LEU A 137 8.75 1.85 -4.39
CA LEU A 137 9.91 2.73 -4.27
C LEU A 137 10.14 3.17 -2.82
N ALA A 138 9.09 3.43 -2.04
CA ALA A 138 9.23 3.78 -0.63
C ALA A 138 9.86 2.63 0.19
N VAL A 139 9.47 1.38 -0.09
CA VAL A 139 10.13 0.19 0.49
C VAL A 139 11.58 0.09 0.05
N ALA A 140 11.86 0.25 -1.26
CA ALA A 140 13.21 0.18 -1.79
C ALA A 140 14.14 1.27 -1.24
N LEU A 141 13.60 2.44 -0.91
CA LEU A 141 14.32 3.56 -0.31
C LEU A 141 14.73 3.30 1.15
N ALA A 142 14.13 2.31 1.81
CA ALA A 142 14.44 1.91 3.18
C ALA A 142 15.42 0.73 3.28
N LEU A 143 15.72 0.06 2.16
CA LEU A 143 16.76 -0.97 2.05
C LEU A 143 18.13 -0.34 1.79
#